data_AF-A0A1R4HDI6-F1
#
_entry.id   AF-A0A1R4HDI6-F1
#
_cell.length_a   1.000
_cell.length_b   1.000
_cell.length_c   1.000
_cell.angle_alpha   90.00
_cell.angle_beta   90.00
_cell.angle_gamma   90.00
#
_symmetry.space_group_name_H-M   'P 1'
#
loop_
_entity.id
_entity.type
_entity.pdbx_description
1 polymer ?
#
loop_
_entity_poly.entity_id
_entity_poly.type
_entity_poly.pdbx_seq_one_letter_code
_entity_poly.pdbx_strand_id
1 'polypeptide(L)' 'MLLLSSQKDHLVSPECSIAIQRRWQLDLATHPWAGHDLCLDQPLWVIDKIKRWVVNFTDRH' A
#
# COMPACT_ATOMS: atom_id res chain seq x y z
N MET A 1 6.98 -4.28 7.22
CA MET A 1 7.05 -3.89 5.79
C MET A 1 5.65 -3.47 5.34
N LEU A 2 5.53 -2.37 4.60
CA LEU A 2 4.27 -1.81 4.09
C LEU A 2 4.08 -2.21 2.62
N LEU A 3 2.88 -2.65 2.27
CA LEU A 3 2.48 -2.92 0.89
C LEU A 3 1.42 -1.90 0.46
N LEU A 4 1.64 -1.23 -0.67
CA LEU A 4 0.69 -0.29 -1.27
C LEU A 4 0.16 -0.88 -2.58
N SER A 5 -1.13 -0.75 -2.81
CA SER A 5 -1.79 -1.24 -4.03
C SER A 5 -2.89 -0.28 -4.49
N SER A 6 -3.27 -0.34 -5.76
CA SER A 6 -4.40 0.42 -6.28
C SER A 6 -5.45 -0.49 -6.90
N GLN A 7 -6.74 -0.23 -6.65
CA GLN A 7 -7.85 -1.00 -7.24
C GLN A 7 -8.04 -0.74 -8.74
N LYS A 8 -7.56 0.39 -9.26
CA LYS A 8 -7.62 0.71 -10.69
C LYS A 8 -6.24 0.59 -11.36
N ASP A 9 -5.37 -0.23 -10.76
CA ASP A 9 -4.16 -0.63 -11.45
C ASP A 9 -4.54 -1.55 -12.64
N HIS A 10 -4.23 -1.09 -13.85
CA HIS A 10 -4.51 -1.81 -15.09
C HIS A 10 -3.34 -2.70 -15.51
N LEU A 11 -2.18 -2.61 -14.86
CA LEU A 11 -0.98 -3.40 -15.17
C LEU A 11 -0.83 -4.59 -14.24
N VAL A 12 -1.17 -4.42 -12.96
CA VAL A 12 -1.06 -5.48 -11.95
C VAL A 12 -2.37 -5.62 -11.19
N SER A 13 -2.91 -6.84 -11.19
CA SER A 13 -4.12 -7.19 -10.44
C SER A 13 -3.94 -6.95 -8.93
N PRO A 14 -4.87 -6.25 -8.25
CA PRO A 14 -4.84 -6.07 -6.79
C PRO A 14 -4.74 -7.37 -6.00
N GLU A 15 -5.22 -8.48 -6.57
CA GLU A 15 -5.20 -9.83 -6.01
C GLU A 15 -3.79 -10.33 -5.75
N CYS A 16 -2.81 -9.93 -6.57
CA CYS A 16 -1.40 -10.23 -6.34
C CYS A 16 -0.93 -9.64 -5.02
N SER A 17 -1.29 -8.39 -4.74
CA SER A 17 -0.95 -7.71 -3.47
C SER A 17 -1.64 -8.37 -2.28
N ILE A 18 -2.89 -8.82 -2.45
CA ILE A 18 -3.61 -9.58 -1.41
C ILE A 18 -2.93 -10.93 -1.14
N ALA A 19 -2.47 -11.64 -2.16
CA ALA A 19 -1.78 -12.91 -2.00
C ALA A 19 -0.46 -12.75 -1.22
N ILE A 20 0.32 -11.72 -1.56
CA ILE A 20 1.54 -11.32 -0.84
C ILE A 20 1.19 -10.99 0.62
N GLN A 21 0.19 -10.14 0.84
CA GLN A 21 -0.26 -9.75 2.18
C GLN A 21 -0.60 -10.98 3.03
N ARG A 22 -1.37 -11.92 2.50
CA ARG A 22 -1.77 -13.14 3.22
C ARG A 22 -0.58 -14.03 3.53
N ARG A 23 0.36 -14.18 2.60
CA ARG A 23 1.51 -15.09 2.75
C ARG A 23 2.50 -14.62 3.82
N TRP A 24 2.64 -13.32 4.01
CA TRP A 24 3.62 -12.71 4.92
C TRP A 24 3.00 -11.86 6.04
N GLN A 25 1.68 -11.83 6.14
CA GLN A 25 0.90 -11.06 7.13
C GLN A 25 1.34 -9.59 7.21
N LEU A 26 1.52 -8.97 6.04
CA LEU A 26 2.00 -7.59 5.93
C LEU A 26 0.86 -6.59 6.11
N ASP A 27 1.21 -5.36 6.44
CA ASP A 27 0.26 -4.24 6.40
C ASP A 27 0.04 -3.86 4.93
N LEU A 28 -1.18 -4.05 4.43
CA LEU A 28 -1.60 -3.68 3.08
C LEU A 28 -2.55 -2.49 3.12
N ALA A 29 -2.18 -1.42 2.42
CA ALA A 29 -3.07 -0.30 2.14
C ALA A 29 -3.42 -0.27 0.65
N THR A 30 -4.71 -0.12 0.35
CA THR A 30 -5.21 -0.08 -1.03
C THR A 30 -5.90 1.24 -1.31
N HIS A 31 -5.52 1.91 -2.40
CA HIS A 31 -6.21 3.11 -2.88
C HIS A 31 -7.36 2.72 -3.82
N PRO A 32 -8.58 3.27 -3.64
CA PRO A 32 -9.75 2.85 -4.43
C PRO A 32 -9.77 3.40 -5.86
N TRP A 33 -9.04 4.49 -6.15
CA TRP A 33 -9.23 5.24 -7.41
C TRP A 33 -7.96 5.62 -8.17
N ALA A 34 -6.77 5.31 -7.66
CA ALA A 34 -5.53 5.74 -8.31
C ALA A 34 -5.21 4.82 -9.49
N GLY A 35 -4.42 5.27 -10.45
CA GLY A 35 -3.87 4.38 -11.45
C GLY A 35 -2.77 3.49 -10.87
N HIS A 36 -1.89 3.02 -11.74
CA HIS A 36 -0.74 2.19 -11.35
C HIS A 36 0.25 2.96 -10.48
N ASP A 37 0.56 4.21 -10.84
CA ASP A 37 1.59 4.99 -10.15
C ASP A 37 0.98 5.80 -9.00
N LEU A 38 0.84 5.16 -7.84
CA LEU A 38 0.34 5.79 -6.62
C LEU A 38 1.17 7.00 -6.16
N CYS A 39 2.49 6.97 -6.39
CA CYS A 39 3.39 8.04 -5.98
C CYS A 39 3.14 9.29 -6.82
N LEU A 40 2.86 9.11 -8.11
CA LEU A 40 2.53 10.20 -9.02
C LEU A 40 1.08 10.66 -8.87
N ASP A 41 0.13 9.72 -8.80
CA ASP A 41 -1.30 10.02 -8.81
C ASP A 41 -1.80 10.55 -7.47
N GLN A 42 -1.29 10.02 -6.35
CA GLN A 42 -1.77 10.31 -4.99
C GLN A 42 -0.61 10.48 -3.98
N PRO A 43 0.33 11.43 -4.22
CA PRO A 43 1.53 11.59 -3.41
C PRO A 43 1.22 11.83 -1.92
N LEU A 44 0.20 12.63 -1.61
CA LEU A 44 -0.17 12.94 -0.23
C LEU A 44 -0.71 11.72 0.52
N TRP A 45 -1.46 10.86 -0.16
CA TRP A 45 -1.96 9.62 0.43
C TRP A 45 -0.81 8.66 0.72
N VAL A 46 0.15 8.53 -0.20
CA VAL A 46 1.35 7.71 0.01
C VAL A 46 2.15 8.21 1.21
N ILE A 47 2.38 9.52 1.32
CA ILE A 47 3.07 10.13 2.46
C ILE A 47 2.35 9.83 3.78
N ASP A 48 1.01 9.95 3.82
CA ASP A 48 0.22 9.60 5.01
C ASP A 48 0.40 8.13 5.41
N LYS A 49 0.36 7.19 4.45
CA LYS A 49 0.57 5.77 4.73
C LYS A 49 1.97 5.46 5.23
N ILE A 50 3.00 6.06 4.64
CA ILE A 50 4.38 5.89 5.08
C ILE A 50 4.55 6.44 6.51
N LYS A 51 4.05 7.64 6.80
CA LYS A 51 4.14 8.23 8.15
C LYS A 51 3.51 7.33 9.20
N ARG A 52 2.29 6.84 8.96
CA ARG A 52 1.61 5.92 9.88
C ARG A 52 2.38 4.60 10.06
N TRP A 53 2.93 4.08 8.98
CA TRP A 53 3.72 2.84 9.03
C TRP A 53 4.99 3.00 9.86
N VAL A 54 5.72 4.11 9.70
CA VAL A 54 6.94 4.39 10.47
C VAL A 54 6.65 4.52 11.97
N VAL A 55 5.58 5.23 12.34
CA VAL A 55 5.14 5.34 13.74
C VAL A 55 4.81 3.95 14.30
N ASN A 56 3.94 3.19 13.62
CA ASN A 56 3.55 1.84 14.04
C ASN A 56 4.72 0.86 14.11
N PHE A 57 5.76 1.06 13.27
CA PHE A 57 6.96 0.25 13.31
C PHE A 57 7.81 0.56 14.54
N THR A 58 7.87 1.84 14.92
CA THR A 58 8.66 2.31 16.07
C THR A 58 8.02 1.87 17.39
N ASP A 59 6.69 1.82 17.46
CA ASP A 59 5.95 1.37 18.65
C ASP A 59 6.00 -0.15 18.89
N ARG A 60 6.44 -0.94 17.90
CA ARG A 60 6.51 -2.42 18.00
C ARG A 60 7.91 -2.94 18.37
N HIS A 61 8.87 -2.04 18.58
CA HIS A 61 10.25 -2.34 18.96
C HIS A 61 10.58 -1.72 20.32
#